data_AF-A0A926Y2Q0-F1
#
_entry.id   AF-A0A926Y2Q0-F1
#
_cell.length_a   1.000
_cell.length_b   1.000
_cell.length_c   1.000
_cell.angle_alpha   90.00
_cell.angle_beta   90.00
_cell.angle_gamma   90.00
#
_symmetry.space_group_name_H-M   'P 1'
#
loop_
_entity.id
_entity.type
_entity.pdbx_description
1 polymer ?
#
loop_
_entity_poly.entity_id
_entity_poly.type
_entity_poly.pdbx_seq_one_letter_code
_entity_poly.pdbx_strand_id
1 'polypeptide(L)'
;MALDATVIQQGFGFATYPSVFLKAEKTDEKTGKKKFTWVKHLLFGDRLELERANGAPQFQVFGGKKYVQIRGRGASGYVLPDEIQPNRILEVNFIDVGQGDGCHIVTPGDEHFLVDAGAGDNMYRFLKWRFNLKGASKSPPPFTVVVSHSDEDHYAGFGAIFTPANDTRQRFSIDKVYHNGLVEMSGESAETLGTLVTDRGVKYITDLCDDEAAFQVRANGPGTVGKYIRTLRKTSASKIGLWRGSPSIYNQDGLQIEVLGPVRQTINGKAALPVFSNKGKTKNGHSVILKLTFGKVRMLLGGDLNEPAEDYLLQHYSSTDVAALRLQLSNQNLTDAQKQAIRQQITDAIGRARAVFEVEVAKSCHHGSADFTSEFMRAINPLATVISSGDDEPHVHPRPDTLGTIGKHSRGERSLIFSTELARSSKEFVEIANRNSDQAKERTVTVYGMINVRTDGEKLIIAQKLEQEATRGSWDIHELIWNRNTGEFEYPF
;
A
#
# COMPACT_ATOMS: atom_id res chain seq x y z
N MET A 1 -31.09 7.34 17.64
CA MET A 1 -29.96 7.88 18.41
C MET A 1 -29.72 9.33 18.00
N ALA A 2 -29.12 10.14 18.87
CA ALA A 2 -28.73 11.51 18.55
C ALA A 2 -27.43 11.51 17.71
N LEU A 3 -27.20 12.58 16.95
CA LEU A 3 -25.94 12.77 16.24
C LEU A 3 -24.83 13.12 17.24
N ASP A 4 -23.65 12.55 17.02
CA ASP A 4 -22.49 12.74 17.88
C ASP A 4 -22.09 14.23 18.01
N ALA A 5 -21.75 14.67 19.23
CA ALA A 5 -21.47 16.08 19.52
C ALA A 5 -20.20 16.58 18.82
N THR A 6 -19.18 15.72 18.68
CA THR A 6 -17.94 16.04 17.98
C THR A 6 -18.20 16.20 16.48
N VAL A 7 -19.04 15.36 15.89
CA VAL A 7 -19.49 15.51 14.49
C VAL A 7 -20.21 16.84 14.28
N ILE A 8 -21.10 17.23 15.20
CA ILE A 8 -21.79 18.52 15.15
C ILE A 8 -20.81 19.68 15.30
N GLN A 9 -19.81 19.58 16.17
CA GLN A 9 -18.83 20.64 16.38
C GLN A 9 -17.94 20.84 15.14
N GLN A 10 -17.42 19.74 14.58
CA GLN A 10 -16.52 19.76 13.43
C GLN A 10 -17.23 20.07 12.11
N GLY A 11 -18.52 19.73 11.99
CA GLY A 11 -19.28 19.87 10.75
C GLY A 11 -19.06 18.76 9.75
N PHE A 12 -18.36 17.71 10.14
CA PHE A 12 -18.19 16.51 9.35
C PHE A 12 -17.99 15.31 10.27
N GLY A 13 -18.13 14.12 9.71
CA GLY A 13 -17.71 12.87 10.32
C GLY A 13 -17.33 11.88 9.23
N PHE A 14 -17.34 10.60 9.57
CA PHE A 14 -16.93 9.53 8.67
C PHE A 14 -17.97 8.40 8.67
N ALA A 15 -18.13 7.73 7.53
CA ALA A 15 -19.02 6.59 7.41
C ALA A 15 -18.58 5.45 8.36
N THR A 16 -19.52 4.85 9.06
CA THR A 16 -19.26 3.72 9.97
C THR A 16 -19.07 2.39 9.24
N TYR A 17 -18.59 1.39 9.97
CA TYR A 17 -18.40 0.02 9.48
C TYR A 17 -19.73 -0.67 9.17
N PRO A 18 -19.79 -1.56 8.16
CA PRO A 18 -18.76 -1.82 7.14
C PRO A 18 -18.83 -0.82 5.99
N SER A 19 -19.99 -0.22 5.80
CA SER A 19 -20.27 0.80 4.78
C SER A 19 -21.57 1.53 5.11
N VAL A 20 -21.81 2.64 4.41
CA VAL A 20 -23.01 3.48 4.58
C VAL A 20 -23.67 3.76 3.24
N PHE A 21 -24.99 3.76 3.22
CA PHE A 21 -25.76 4.08 2.01
C PHE A 21 -26.42 5.45 2.15
N LEU A 22 -25.95 6.40 1.35
CA LEU A 22 -26.57 7.72 1.24
C LEU A 22 -27.93 7.60 0.57
N LYS A 23 -29.00 8.13 1.17
CA LYS A 23 -30.38 8.04 0.65
C LYS A 23 -30.92 9.38 0.21
N ALA A 24 -31.82 9.38 -0.76
CA ALA A 24 -32.56 10.57 -1.18
C ALA A 24 -33.98 10.20 -1.59
N GLU A 25 -34.89 11.18 -1.50
CA GLU A 25 -36.22 11.05 -2.08
C GLU A 25 -36.10 11.17 -3.61
N LYS A 26 -36.52 10.12 -4.33
CA LYS A 26 -36.64 10.13 -5.79
C LYS A 26 -38.10 9.93 -6.17
N THR A 27 -38.55 10.72 -7.14
CA THR A 27 -39.85 10.50 -7.77
C THR A 27 -39.70 9.40 -8.83
N ASP A 28 -40.50 8.35 -8.71
CA ASP A 28 -40.60 7.30 -9.71
C ASP A 28 -41.26 7.89 -10.96
N GLU A 29 -40.51 7.97 -12.06
CA GLU A 29 -40.94 8.66 -13.30
C GLU A 29 -42.18 8.03 -13.94
N LYS A 30 -42.42 6.72 -13.70
CA LYS A 30 -43.57 6.01 -14.28
C LYS A 30 -44.83 6.14 -13.44
N THR A 31 -44.70 6.18 -12.11
CA THR A 31 -45.84 6.14 -11.19
C THR A 31 -46.09 7.46 -10.47
N GLY A 32 -45.18 8.44 -10.58
CA GLY A 32 -45.20 9.69 -9.83
C GLY A 32 -44.97 9.52 -8.33
N LYS A 33 -44.77 8.28 -7.84
CA LYS A 33 -44.62 8.00 -6.41
C LYS A 33 -43.23 8.37 -5.94
N LYS A 34 -43.15 9.13 -4.85
CA LYS A 34 -41.91 9.41 -4.14
C LYS A 34 -41.43 8.17 -3.40
N LYS A 35 -40.17 7.79 -3.58
CA LYS A 35 -39.49 6.68 -2.91
C LYS A 35 -38.20 7.18 -2.28
N PHE A 36 -37.99 6.85 -1.02
CA PHE A 36 -36.72 7.09 -0.35
C PHE A 36 -35.76 5.94 -0.63
N THR A 37 -34.76 6.16 -1.49
CA THR A 37 -33.86 5.12 -1.99
C THR A 37 -32.40 5.58 -1.92
N TRP A 38 -31.48 4.63 -1.89
CA TRP A 38 -30.06 4.95 -1.84
C TRP A 38 -29.56 5.53 -3.18
N VAL A 39 -28.67 6.50 -3.12
CA VAL A 39 -28.07 7.21 -4.26
C VAL A 39 -26.57 7.03 -4.36
N LYS A 40 -25.90 6.67 -3.26
CA LYS A 40 -24.46 6.44 -3.22
C LYS A 40 -24.11 5.41 -2.14
N HIS A 41 -23.19 4.51 -2.46
CA HIS A 41 -22.55 3.61 -1.51
C HIS A 41 -21.21 4.21 -1.06
N LEU A 42 -21.04 4.36 0.25
CA LEU A 42 -19.89 4.97 0.92
C LEU A 42 -19.17 3.88 1.71
N LEU A 43 -17.86 3.75 1.54
CA LEU A 43 -17.03 2.80 2.28
C LEU A 43 -16.81 3.27 3.71
N PHE A 44 -16.51 2.33 4.62
CA PHE A 44 -16.02 2.64 5.97
C PHE A 44 -14.98 3.76 5.93
N GLY A 45 -15.13 4.79 6.76
CA GLY A 45 -14.20 5.92 6.81
C GLY A 45 -14.37 6.99 5.73
N ASP A 46 -15.29 6.85 4.79
CA ASP A 46 -15.55 7.94 3.84
C ASP A 46 -16.02 9.21 4.58
N ARG A 47 -15.41 10.35 4.25
CA ARG A 47 -15.78 11.65 4.82
C ARG A 47 -17.20 12.06 4.45
N LEU A 48 -17.97 12.48 5.45
CA LEU A 48 -19.35 12.96 5.35
C LEU A 48 -19.42 14.40 5.89
N GLU A 49 -19.66 15.37 5.02
CA GLU A 49 -19.84 16.77 5.41
C GLU A 49 -21.30 17.02 5.79
N LEU A 50 -21.56 17.66 6.94
CA LEU A 50 -22.92 18.01 7.34
C LEU A 50 -23.46 19.16 6.49
N GLU A 51 -24.66 19.01 5.94
CA GLU A 51 -25.37 20.15 5.37
C GLU A 51 -26.03 20.94 6.50
N ARG A 52 -25.76 22.25 6.54
CA ARG A 52 -26.19 23.14 7.62
C ARG A 52 -27.07 24.27 7.11
N ALA A 53 -28.09 24.60 7.89
CA ALA A 53 -28.87 25.82 7.75
C ALA A 53 -28.81 26.60 9.05
N ASN A 54 -28.50 27.90 8.97
CA ASN A 54 -28.32 28.78 10.14
C ASN A 54 -27.35 28.20 11.19
N GLY A 55 -26.27 27.55 10.73
CA GLY A 55 -25.25 26.94 11.59
C GLY A 55 -25.61 25.59 12.20
N ALA A 56 -26.86 25.11 12.06
CA ALA A 56 -27.31 23.83 12.62
C ALA A 56 -27.39 22.72 11.55
N PRO A 57 -27.10 21.45 11.89
CA PRO A 57 -27.30 20.32 10.98
C PRO A 57 -28.77 20.18 10.57
N GLN A 58 -29.01 19.86 9.30
CA GLN A 58 -30.36 19.64 8.78
C GLN A 58 -30.81 18.20 8.98
N PHE A 59 -32.06 18.02 9.42
CA PHE A 59 -32.65 16.71 9.66
C PHE A 59 -33.98 16.56 8.93
N GLN A 60 -34.28 15.33 8.50
CA GLN A 60 -35.56 14.97 7.92
C GLN A 60 -36.03 13.62 8.46
N VAL A 61 -37.35 13.46 8.62
CA VAL A 61 -37.95 12.20 9.08
C VAL A 61 -38.51 11.45 7.88
N PHE A 62 -38.06 10.21 7.69
CA PHE A 62 -38.60 9.29 6.70
C PHE A 62 -38.93 7.96 7.36
N GLY A 63 -40.18 7.49 7.20
CA GLY A 63 -40.62 6.20 7.76
C GLY A 63 -40.40 6.08 9.27
N GLY A 64 -40.59 7.16 10.03
CA GLY A 64 -40.42 7.19 11.49
C GLY A 64 -38.96 7.28 11.97
N LYS A 65 -37.97 7.29 11.07
CA LYS A 65 -36.54 7.45 11.41
C LYS A 65 -36.07 8.86 11.08
N LYS A 66 -35.27 9.45 11.97
CA LYS A 66 -34.66 10.78 11.79
C LYS A 66 -33.31 10.63 11.10
N TYR A 67 -33.16 11.23 9.94
CA TYR A 67 -31.94 11.26 9.15
C TYR A 67 -31.30 12.63 9.20
N VAL A 68 -29.98 12.69 9.06
CA VAL A 68 -29.20 13.92 8.89
C VAL A 68 -28.81 14.08 7.43
N GLN A 69 -28.88 15.31 6.93
CA GLN A 69 -28.48 15.64 5.58
C GLN A 69 -26.97 15.83 5.50
N ILE A 70 -26.33 15.14 4.55
CA ILE A 70 -24.88 15.14 4.39
C ILE A 70 -24.49 15.20 2.91
N ARG A 71 -23.22 15.54 2.66
CA ARG A 71 -22.54 15.41 1.39
C ARG A 71 -21.35 14.47 1.51
N GLY A 72 -21.25 13.48 0.62
CA GLY A 72 -20.17 12.47 0.61
C GLY A 72 -19.89 11.97 -0.80
N ARG A 73 -18.62 11.81 -1.17
CA ARG A 73 -18.17 11.38 -2.52
C ARG A 73 -18.88 12.10 -3.68
N GLY A 74 -19.10 13.40 -3.54
CA GLY A 74 -19.72 14.25 -4.56
C GLY A 74 -21.25 14.13 -4.68
N ALA A 75 -21.92 13.38 -3.81
CA ALA A 75 -23.38 13.29 -3.75
C ALA A 75 -23.92 13.87 -2.43
N SER A 76 -25.09 14.50 -2.49
CA SER A 76 -25.86 14.93 -1.31
C SER A 76 -27.01 13.97 -1.04
N GLY A 77 -27.36 13.81 0.23
CA GLY A 77 -28.47 12.96 0.65
C GLY A 77 -28.55 12.84 2.16
N TYR A 78 -29.11 11.73 2.63
CA TYR A 78 -29.50 11.50 4.02
C TYR A 78 -28.94 10.17 4.54
N VAL A 79 -28.40 10.18 5.75
CA VAL A 79 -27.94 9.00 6.50
C VAL A 79 -28.49 9.03 7.92
N LEU A 80 -28.49 7.90 8.61
CA LEU A 80 -28.86 7.87 10.03
C LEU A 80 -27.72 8.48 10.87
N PRO A 81 -28.03 9.15 12.00
CA PRO A 81 -27.00 9.75 12.85
C PRO A 81 -25.95 8.77 13.38
N ASP A 82 -26.31 7.50 13.61
CA ASP A 82 -25.42 6.42 14.06
C ASP A 82 -24.62 5.78 12.92
N GLU A 83 -24.89 6.15 11.67
CA GLU A 83 -24.06 5.79 10.50
C GLU A 83 -22.88 6.77 10.32
N ILE A 84 -22.67 7.70 11.27
CA ILE A 84 -21.58 8.67 11.26
C ILE A 84 -20.75 8.54 12.54
N GLN A 85 -19.45 8.30 12.40
CA GLN A 85 -18.48 8.35 13.49
C GLN A 85 -17.64 9.64 13.44
N PRO A 86 -17.18 10.15 14.60
CA PRO A 86 -16.39 11.38 14.65
C PRO A 86 -14.95 11.18 14.18
N ASN A 87 -14.39 9.98 14.38
CA ASN A 87 -12.96 9.73 14.19
C ASN A 87 -12.69 9.22 12.77
N ARG A 88 -11.63 9.76 12.17
CA ARG A 88 -11.03 9.22 10.95
C ARG A 88 -10.40 7.86 11.27
N ILE A 89 -10.34 7.01 10.26
CA ILE A 89 -9.74 5.69 10.32
C ILE A 89 -8.48 5.63 9.45
N LEU A 90 -7.70 4.57 9.56
CA LEU A 90 -6.61 4.31 8.62
C LEU A 90 -7.18 3.88 7.27
N GLU A 91 -6.77 4.57 6.19
CA GLU A 91 -7.05 4.18 4.81
C GLU A 91 -5.74 3.81 4.11
N VAL A 92 -5.67 2.63 3.49
CA VAL A 92 -4.54 2.19 2.65
C VAL A 92 -5.10 1.77 1.29
N ASN A 93 -4.78 2.53 0.25
CA ASN A 93 -5.33 2.35 -1.09
C ASN A 93 -4.23 1.84 -2.02
N PHE A 94 -4.37 0.61 -2.49
CA PHE A 94 -3.51 0.05 -3.54
C PHE A 94 -4.11 0.41 -4.89
N ILE A 95 -3.32 1.06 -5.73
CA ILE A 95 -3.77 1.66 -6.99
C ILE A 95 -3.28 0.80 -8.16
N ASP A 96 -4.12 0.55 -9.16
CA ASP A 96 -3.68 0.03 -10.44
C ASP A 96 -2.83 1.10 -11.16
N VAL A 97 -1.51 0.97 -11.03
CA VAL A 97 -0.55 1.88 -11.65
C VAL A 97 0.02 1.33 -12.97
N GLY A 98 -0.60 0.28 -13.52
CA GLY A 98 0.01 -0.54 -14.56
C GLY A 98 1.02 -1.49 -13.93
N GLN A 99 2.17 -1.67 -14.58
CA GLN A 99 3.28 -2.38 -13.93
C GLN A 99 3.79 -1.63 -12.70
N GLY A 100 4.16 -2.41 -11.70
CA GLY A 100 4.77 -1.90 -10.48
C GLY A 100 3.83 -1.75 -9.29
N ASP A 101 4.29 -0.95 -8.33
CA ASP A 101 3.57 -0.67 -7.09
C ASP A 101 3.18 0.80 -6.97
N GLY A 102 2.01 1.02 -6.38
CA GLY A 102 1.52 2.36 -6.06
C GLY A 102 0.50 2.30 -4.93
N CYS A 103 0.82 2.94 -3.81
CA CYS A 103 -0.02 2.93 -2.62
C CYS A 103 -0.19 4.34 -2.04
N HIS A 104 -1.43 4.68 -1.66
CA HIS A 104 -1.76 5.92 -0.95
C HIS A 104 -2.32 5.60 0.44
N ILE A 105 -1.63 6.07 1.47
CA ILE A 105 -2.03 5.90 2.88
C ILE A 105 -2.57 7.24 3.40
N VAL A 106 -3.69 7.18 4.14
CA VAL A 106 -4.24 8.28 4.92
C VAL A 106 -4.28 7.86 6.38
N THR A 107 -3.55 8.56 7.24
CA THR A 107 -3.50 8.26 8.67
C THR A 107 -4.79 8.71 9.38
N PRO A 108 -5.07 8.21 10.60
CA PRO A 108 -6.14 8.77 11.44
C PRO A 108 -6.00 10.28 11.69
N GLY A 109 -4.77 10.81 11.68
CA GLY A 109 -4.45 12.24 11.77
C GLY A 109 -4.61 13.04 10.47
N ASP A 110 -5.09 12.44 9.38
CA ASP A 110 -5.21 13.05 8.05
C ASP A 110 -3.86 13.42 7.39
N GLU A 111 -2.78 12.72 7.76
CA GLU A 111 -1.51 12.79 7.05
C GLU A 111 -1.51 11.82 5.85
N HIS A 112 -0.81 12.19 4.79
CA HIS A 112 -0.84 11.48 3.52
C HIS A 112 0.53 10.96 3.11
N PHE A 113 0.61 9.66 2.85
CA PHE A 113 1.81 9.02 2.34
C PHE A 113 1.57 8.44 0.95
N LEU A 114 2.59 8.55 0.09
CA LEU A 114 2.68 7.83 -1.18
C LEU A 114 3.83 6.83 -1.08
N VAL A 115 3.54 5.54 -1.20
CA VAL A 115 4.54 4.48 -1.26
C VAL A 115 4.54 3.97 -2.69
N ASP A 116 5.60 4.32 -3.42
CA ASP A 116 5.73 4.12 -4.87
C ASP A 116 4.59 4.77 -5.70
N ALA A 117 4.74 4.79 -7.03
CA ALA A 117 3.86 5.52 -7.94
C ALA A 117 3.69 4.88 -9.33
N GLY A 118 4.19 3.66 -9.55
CA GLY A 118 4.14 3.02 -10.86
C GLY A 118 5.15 3.55 -11.87
N ALA A 119 5.09 2.99 -13.09
CA ALA A 119 5.84 3.47 -14.25
C ALA A 119 5.23 4.73 -14.91
N GLY A 120 3.90 4.85 -14.87
CA GLY A 120 3.12 5.83 -15.64
C GLY A 120 2.54 6.98 -14.81
N ASP A 121 1.51 7.66 -15.34
CA ASP A 121 0.86 8.80 -14.67
C ASP A 121 -0.40 8.41 -13.86
N ASN A 122 -0.63 7.11 -13.65
CA ASN A 122 -1.83 6.60 -12.97
C ASN A 122 -1.96 7.16 -11.55
N MET A 123 -0.88 7.15 -10.74
CA MET A 123 -0.91 7.73 -9.39
C MET A 123 -1.27 9.23 -9.44
N TYR A 124 -0.73 9.99 -10.40
CA TYR A 124 -1.10 11.39 -10.60
C TYR A 124 -2.60 11.56 -10.93
N ARG A 125 -3.16 10.71 -11.81
CA ARG A 125 -4.59 10.72 -12.15
C ARG A 125 -5.46 10.36 -10.94
N PHE A 126 -5.04 9.38 -10.15
CA PHE A 126 -5.70 9.02 -8.90
C PHE A 126 -5.75 10.20 -7.94
N LEU A 127 -4.62 10.90 -7.71
CA LEU A 127 -4.57 12.04 -6.79
C LEU A 127 -5.45 13.19 -7.26
N LYS A 128 -5.47 13.48 -8.57
CA LYS A 128 -6.39 14.50 -9.13
C LYS A 128 -7.85 14.21 -8.83
N TRP A 129 -8.26 12.95 -8.98
CA TRP A 129 -9.61 12.52 -8.63
C TRP A 129 -9.85 12.56 -7.13
N ARG A 130 -8.94 12.00 -6.32
CA ARG A 130 -9.06 11.85 -4.85
C ARG A 130 -9.26 13.19 -4.15
N PHE A 131 -8.62 14.24 -4.66
CA PHE A 131 -8.73 15.60 -4.12
C PHE A 131 -9.63 16.52 -4.97
N ASN A 132 -10.31 15.96 -5.99
CA ASN A 132 -11.22 16.67 -6.90
C ASN A 132 -10.59 17.96 -7.46
N LEU A 133 -9.39 17.83 -8.03
CA LEU A 133 -8.58 18.95 -8.47
C LEU A 133 -8.94 19.49 -9.87
N LYS A 134 -10.14 19.17 -10.37
CA LYS A 134 -10.70 19.70 -11.62
C LYS A 134 -11.24 21.13 -11.49
N GLY A 135 -11.57 21.55 -10.27
CA GLY A 135 -11.96 22.93 -9.98
C GLY A 135 -10.76 23.80 -9.66
N ALA A 136 -10.80 25.06 -10.08
CA ALA A 136 -9.88 26.07 -9.56
C ALA A 136 -10.12 26.22 -8.04
N SER A 137 -9.05 26.33 -7.25
CA SER A 137 -9.07 26.60 -5.79
C SER A 137 -9.02 25.40 -4.82
N LYS A 138 -8.50 24.23 -5.21
CA LYS A 138 -8.15 23.17 -4.24
C LYS A 138 -6.66 22.89 -4.21
N SER A 139 -6.09 22.97 -3.02
CA SER A 139 -4.73 22.51 -2.73
C SER A 139 -4.83 21.18 -1.99
N PRO A 140 -4.27 20.07 -2.53
CA PRO A 140 -4.17 18.84 -1.77
C PRO A 140 -3.25 19.05 -0.56
N PRO A 141 -3.36 18.21 0.48
CA PRO A 141 -2.42 18.21 1.60
C PRO A 141 -1.01 17.87 1.11
N PRO A 142 0.03 18.18 1.90
CA PRO A 142 1.36 17.71 1.58
C PRO A 142 1.48 16.20 1.69
N PHE A 143 2.41 15.62 0.94
CA PHE A 143 2.68 14.20 0.91
C PHE A 143 4.07 13.89 1.45
N THR A 144 4.14 12.87 2.31
CA THR A 144 5.39 12.15 2.56
C THR A 144 5.52 11.03 1.54
N VAL A 145 6.66 10.92 0.89
CA VAL A 145 6.89 9.91 -0.15
C VAL A 145 7.87 8.86 0.36
N VAL A 146 7.60 7.60 0.04
CA VAL A 146 8.53 6.48 0.20
C VAL A 146 8.74 5.87 -1.17
N VAL A 147 10.00 5.81 -1.59
CA VAL A 147 10.43 5.07 -2.79
C VAL A 147 11.08 3.79 -2.31
N SER A 148 10.44 2.64 -2.55
CA SER A 148 10.92 1.36 -2.02
C SER A 148 12.30 1.01 -2.57
N HIS A 149 12.49 1.15 -3.89
CA HIS A 149 13.76 0.96 -4.59
C HIS A 149 13.75 1.68 -5.95
N SER A 150 14.81 1.51 -6.76
CA SER A 150 15.08 2.31 -7.96
C SER A 150 14.60 1.71 -9.28
N ASP A 151 13.58 0.85 -9.27
CA ASP A 151 12.98 0.29 -10.49
C ASP A 151 11.94 1.24 -11.07
N GLU A 152 11.91 1.38 -12.40
CA GLU A 152 11.11 2.41 -13.07
C GLU A 152 9.62 2.28 -12.75
N ASP A 153 9.12 1.07 -12.60
CA ASP A 153 7.76 0.74 -12.22
C ASP A 153 7.43 1.05 -10.74
N HIS A 154 8.39 1.50 -9.94
CA HIS A 154 8.13 2.00 -8.58
C HIS A 154 8.16 3.53 -8.51
N TYR A 155 9.16 4.17 -9.12
CA TYR A 155 9.38 5.61 -8.91
C TYR A 155 9.01 6.49 -10.10
N ALA A 156 8.90 5.98 -11.32
CA ALA A 156 8.86 6.84 -12.50
C ALA A 156 7.59 7.71 -12.55
N GLY A 157 6.48 7.21 -12.01
CA GLY A 157 5.22 7.95 -11.92
C GLY A 157 5.28 9.19 -11.03
N PHE A 158 6.23 9.27 -10.10
CA PHE A 158 6.52 10.51 -9.39
C PHE A 158 6.99 11.62 -10.34
N GLY A 159 7.45 11.31 -11.55
CA GLY A 159 7.83 12.30 -12.55
C GLY A 159 6.68 13.22 -13.00
N ALA A 160 5.42 12.80 -12.81
CA ALA A 160 4.21 13.60 -13.04
C ALA A 160 3.70 14.31 -11.78
N ILE A 161 4.16 13.89 -10.59
CA ILE A 161 3.74 14.40 -9.27
C ILE A 161 4.73 15.46 -8.78
N PHE A 162 6.03 15.15 -8.85
CA PHE A 162 7.12 16.04 -8.49
C PHE A 162 7.17 17.20 -9.48
N THR A 163 6.68 18.33 -9.01
CA THR A 163 6.59 19.57 -9.79
C THR A 163 7.70 20.50 -9.29
N PRO A 164 8.65 20.92 -10.15
CA PRO A 164 9.65 21.91 -9.79
C PRO A 164 8.99 23.22 -9.30
N ALA A 165 9.65 23.95 -8.40
CA ALA A 165 9.10 25.17 -7.80
C ALA A 165 8.70 26.27 -8.81
N ASN A 166 9.26 26.23 -10.02
CA ASN A 166 9.02 27.15 -11.12
C ASN A 166 7.99 26.66 -12.17
N ASP A 167 7.42 25.46 -12.00
CA ASP A 167 6.43 24.90 -12.92
C ASP A 167 5.00 25.28 -12.49
N THR A 168 4.17 25.67 -13.46
CA THR A 168 2.80 26.15 -13.27
C THR A 168 1.75 25.04 -13.39
N ARG A 169 2.16 23.79 -13.64
CA ARG A 169 1.29 22.62 -13.52
C ARG A 169 0.75 22.47 -12.10
N GLN A 170 -0.34 21.73 -11.97
CA GLN A 170 -1.00 21.40 -10.71
C GLN A 170 0.02 20.89 -9.67
N ARG A 171 0.21 21.65 -8.58
CA ARG A 171 1.27 21.41 -7.60
C ARG A 171 0.80 20.47 -6.50
N PHE A 172 1.52 19.36 -6.33
CA PHE A 172 1.49 18.54 -5.12
C PHE A 172 2.65 18.98 -4.22
N SER A 173 2.35 19.32 -2.97
CA SER A 173 3.40 19.64 -1.99
C SER A 173 4.02 18.34 -1.49
N ILE A 174 5.35 18.24 -1.52
CA ILE A 174 6.08 17.08 -1.02
C ILE A 174 6.91 17.53 0.16
N ASP A 175 6.69 16.92 1.32
CA ASP A 175 7.40 17.30 2.55
C ASP A 175 8.76 16.61 2.62
N LYS A 176 8.76 15.30 2.38
CA LYS A 176 9.95 14.43 2.49
C LYS A 176 9.89 13.31 1.46
N VAL A 177 11.07 12.86 1.03
CA VAL A 177 11.22 11.66 0.21
C VAL A 177 12.12 10.68 0.94
N TYR A 178 11.56 9.57 1.38
CA TYR A 178 12.30 8.44 1.91
C TYR A 178 12.72 7.49 0.79
N HIS A 179 13.89 6.88 0.92
CA HIS A 179 14.39 5.84 0.00
C HIS A 179 15.25 4.81 0.74
N ASN A 180 15.66 3.74 0.08
CA ASN A 180 16.41 2.62 0.67
C ASN A 180 17.93 2.87 0.88
N GLY A 181 18.41 4.08 0.66
CA GLY A 181 19.85 4.43 0.71
C GLY A 181 20.67 4.06 -0.53
N LEU A 182 20.14 3.29 -1.48
CA LEU A 182 20.79 3.00 -2.75
C LEU A 182 20.37 4.02 -3.81
N VAL A 183 21.28 4.90 -4.20
CA VAL A 183 21.01 5.95 -5.19
C VAL A 183 21.64 5.57 -6.53
N GLU A 184 20.80 5.00 -7.39
CA GLU A 184 21.19 4.39 -8.65
C GLU A 184 21.68 5.41 -9.71
N MET A 185 22.86 5.14 -10.25
CA MET A 185 23.41 5.74 -11.47
C MET A 185 23.03 4.91 -12.71
N SER A 186 23.19 5.48 -13.89
CA SER A 186 22.90 4.75 -15.14
C SER A 186 23.91 3.62 -15.41
N GLY A 187 23.42 2.49 -15.92
CA GLY A 187 24.23 1.34 -16.35
C GLY A 187 23.72 0.01 -15.76
N GLU A 188 24.27 -1.13 -16.19
CA GLU A 188 23.74 -2.46 -15.80
C GLU A 188 24.44 -3.10 -14.59
N SER A 189 25.60 -2.57 -14.19
CA SER A 189 26.43 -3.20 -13.17
C SER A 189 26.08 -2.77 -11.75
N ALA A 190 26.38 -3.60 -10.75
CA ALA A 190 26.12 -3.31 -9.34
C ALA A 190 26.88 -2.08 -8.81
N GLU A 191 28.00 -1.67 -9.42
CA GLU A 191 28.74 -0.43 -9.09
C GLU A 191 27.88 0.83 -9.34
N THR A 192 26.83 0.72 -10.15
CA THR A 192 25.86 1.81 -10.34
C THR A 192 25.01 2.06 -9.09
N LEU A 193 24.92 1.10 -8.18
CA LEU A 193 24.22 1.25 -6.89
C LEU A 193 25.13 1.86 -5.82
N GLY A 194 26.45 1.76 -5.98
CA GLY A 194 27.44 2.35 -5.09
C GLY A 194 28.82 1.70 -5.18
N THR A 195 29.72 2.12 -4.31
CA THR A 195 31.10 1.64 -4.15
C THR A 195 31.10 0.21 -3.61
N LEU A 196 31.66 -0.70 -4.40
CA LEU A 196 31.77 -2.12 -4.04
C LEU A 196 33.03 -2.42 -3.23
N VAL A 197 32.85 -3.15 -2.14
CA VAL A 197 33.92 -3.69 -1.30
C VAL A 197 33.67 -5.18 -1.12
N THR A 198 34.71 -6.00 -1.31
CA THR A 198 34.62 -7.45 -1.04
C THR A 198 35.10 -7.73 0.38
N ASP A 199 34.29 -8.41 1.18
CA ASP A 199 34.66 -8.97 2.48
C ASP A 199 34.26 -10.45 2.53
N ARG A 200 35.22 -11.32 2.90
CA ARG A 200 35.04 -12.78 2.98
C ARG A 200 34.34 -13.42 1.77
N GLY A 201 34.64 -12.92 0.57
CA GLY A 201 34.08 -13.41 -0.69
C GLY A 201 32.69 -12.87 -1.05
N VAL A 202 32.09 -12.02 -0.20
CA VAL A 202 30.82 -11.34 -0.48
C VAL A 202 31.10 -9.89 -0.84
N LYS A 203 30.45 -9.40 -1.90
CA LYS A 203 30.51 -7.98 -2.30
C LYS A 203 29.48 -7.19 -1.51
N TYR A 204 29.83 -5.97 -1.12
CA TYR A 204 28.98 -5.05 -0.39
C TYR A 204 29.02 -3.65 -1.00
N ILE A 205 27.90 -2.94 -0.94
CA ILE A 205 27.79 -1.51 -1.27
C ILE A 205 27.98 -0.72 0.03
N THR A 206 28.91 0.24 0.07
CA THR A 206 29.39 0.87 1.33
C THR A 206 29.22 2.38 1.42
N ASP A 207 28.73 3.03 0.37
CA ASP A 207 28.47 4.47 0.25
C ASP A 207 26.95 4.75 0.18
N LEU A 208 26.23 4.17 1.15
CA LEU A 208 24.79 4.36 1.31
C LEU A 208 24.47 5.84 1.56
N CYS A 209 23.40 6.32 0.94
CA CYS A 209 22.95 7.71 1.06
C CYS A 209 21.89 7.83 2.17
N ASP A 210 22.29 8.30 3.34
CA ASP A 210 21.41 8.40 4.51
C ASP A 210 20.63 9.73 4.59
N ASP A 211 21.15 10.77 3.95
CA ASP A 211 20.59 12.11 4.00
C ASP A 211 20.75 12.86 2.67
N GLU A 212 20.20 14.08 2.62
CA GLU A 212 20.23 14.93 1.43
C GLU A 212 21.66 15.26 1.00
N ALA A 213 22.60 15.42 1.95
CA ALA A 213 23.98 15.74 1.61
C ALA A 213 24.65 14.56 0.90
N ALA A 214 24.49 13.33 1.42
CA ALA A 214 24.97 12.12 0.79
C ALA A 214 24.32 11.89 -0.58
N PHE A 215 23.00 12.12 -0.70
CA PHE A 215 22.30 12.09 -1.98
C PHE A 215 22.92 13.07 -2.98
N GLN A 216 23.19 14.32 -2.59
CA GLN A 216 23.78 15.32 -3.48
C GLN A 216 25.23 14.95 -3.87
N VAL A 217 26.02 14.41 -2.95
CA VAL A 217 27.37 13.92 -3.26
C VAL A 217 27.31 12.82 -4.32
N ARG A 218 26.42 11.83 -4.15
CA ARG A 218 26.24 10.75 -5.12
C ARG A 218 25.70 11.26 -6.46
N ALA A 219 24.68 12.10 -6.43
CA ALA A 219 24.00 12.61 -7.62
C ALA A 219 24.85 13.58 -8.46
N ASN A 220 25.86 14.22 -7.85
CA ASN A 220 26.86 15.06 -8.52
C ASN A 220 28.22 14.35 -8.69
N GLY A 221 28.31 13.08 -8.29
CA GLY A 221 29.52 12.29 -8.36
C GLY A 221 29.84 11.79 -9.78
N PRO A 222 30.97 11.08 -9.94
CA PRO A 222 31.38 10.54 -11.23
C PRO A 222 30.38 9.48 -11.74
N GLY A 223 30.12 9.52 -13.05
CA GLY A 223 29.23 8.58 -13.74
C GLY A 223 28.05 9.26 -14.43
N THR A 224 27.29 8.48 -15.20
CA THR A 224 26.12 8.99 -15.92
C THR A 224 24.90 8.98 -15.00
N VAL A 225 24.33 10.15 -14.72
CA VAL A 225 23.10 10.27 -13.93
C VAL A 225 21.95 9.54 -14.63
N GLY A 226 21.27 8.64 -13.91
CA GLY A 226 20.13 7.86 -14.40
C GLY A 226 18.79 8.60 -14.32
N LYS A 227 17.71 7.95 -14.79
CA LYS A 227 16.33 8.48 -14.67
C LYS A 227 15.92 8.62 -13.20
N TYR A 228 16.37 7.72 -12.32
CA TYR A 228 16.09 7.72 -10.89
C TYR A 228 16.40 9.06 -10.23
N ILE A 229 17.67 9.45 -10.25
CA ILE A 229 18.14 10.73 -9.72
C ILE A 229 17.45 11.91 -10.41
N ARG A 230 17.26 11.87 -11.74
CA ARG A 230 16.56 12.94 -12.47
C ARG A 230 15.13 13.13 -11.96
N THR A 231 14.41 12.05 -11.68
CA THR A 231 13.06 12.13 -11.10
C THR A 231 13.11 12.71 -9.70
N LEU A 232 13.96 12.20 -8.81
CA LEU A 232 14.06 12.71 -7.43
C LEU A 232 14.47 14.19 -7.35
N ARG A 233 15.26 14.68 -8.31
CA ARG A 233 15.64 16.10 -8.42
C ARG A 233 14.49 17.04 -8.80
N LYS A 234 13.35 16.52 -9.27
CA LYS A 234 12.18 17.35 -9.62
C LYS A 234 11.47 17.95 -8.40
N THR A 235 11.75 17.44 -7.20
CA THR A 235 11.24 17.98 -5.93
C THR A 235 12.38 18.55 -5.07
N SER A 236 12.09 19.64 -4.36
CA SER A 236 12.99 20.25 -3.37
C SER A 236 12.95 19.57 -2.01
N ALA A 237 12.02 18.62 -1.79
CA ALA A 237 11.95 17.84 -0.56
C ALA A 237 13.27 17.10 -0.31
N SER A 238 13.67 16.99 0.96
CA SER A 238 14.87 16.27 1.37
C SER A 238 14.75 14.77 1.09
N LYS A 239 15.85 14.17 0.64
CA LYS A 239 16.00 12.74 0.39
C LYS A 239 16.63 12.12 1.61
N ILE A 240 15.94 11.16 2.21
CA ILE A 240 16.30 10.58 3.50
C ILE A 240 16.38 9.05 3.33
N GLY A 241 17.54 8.48 3.62
CA GLY A 241 17.74 7.04 3.59
C GLY A 241 17.05 6.38 4.78
N LEU A 242 16.40 5.25 4.55
CA LEU A 242 15.79 4.39 5.55
C LEU A 242 16.53 3.06 5.66
N TRP A 243 16.56 2.51 6.86
CA TRP A 243 17.12 1.20 7.16
C TRP A 243 16.52 0.62 8.44
N ARG A 244 16.73 -0.67 8.67
CA ARG A 244 16.38 -1.28 9.94
C ARG A 244 17.19 -0.63 11.06
N GLY A 245 16.51 0.13 11.91
CA GLY A 245 17.13 0.96 12.96
C GLY A 245 16.83 2.45 12.81
N SER A 246 16.33 2.89 11.65
CA SER A 246 15.69 4.20 11.51
C SER A 246 14.49 4.31 12.46
N PRO A 247 14.19 5.53 12.96
CA PRO A 247 12.92 5.77 13.67
C PRO A 247 11.72 5.40 12.81
N SER A 248 10.59 5.12 13.48
CA SER A 248 9.29 5.01 12.82
C SER A 248 9.04 6.25 11.96
N ILE A 249 8.65 6.09 10.71
CA ILE A 249 8.38 7.23 9.82
C ILE A 249 7.07 7.94 10.17
N TYR A 250 6.25 7.29 10.99
CA TYR A 250 5.07 7.84 11.64
C TYR A 250 4.80 7.10 12.96
N ASN A 251 4.46 7.80 14.03
CA ASN A 251 4.14 7.21 15.34
C ASN A 251 3.23 8.17 16.12
N GLN A 252 2.00 8.34 15.64
CA GLN A 252 1.00 9.26 16.18
C GLN A 252 -0.39 8.65 16.00
N ASP A 253 -1.38 9.15 16.74
CA ASP A 253 -2.79 8.74 16.64
C ASP A 253 -3.02 7.22 16.72
N GLY A 254 -2.17 6.52 17.47
CA GLY A 254 -2.20 5.06 17.64
C GLY A 254 -1.69 4.26 16.43
N LEU A 255 -1.29 4.91 15.34
CA LEU A 255 -0.66 4.29 14.17
C LEU A 255 0.86 4.42 14.25
N GLN A 256 1.54 3.30 14.06
CA GLN A 256 2.99 3.22 13.89
C GLN A 256 3.32 2.71 12.49
N ILE A 257 4.29 3.34 11.81
CA ILE A 257 4.82 2.89 10.50
C ILE A 257 6.33 2.66 10.63
N GLU A 258 6.69 1.41 10.88
CA GLU A 258 8.06 0.97 11.19
C GLU A 258 8.83 0.53 9.96
N VAL A 259 10.16 0.69 10.00
CA VAL A 259 11.07 0.24 8.94
C VAL A 259 11.73 -1.09 9.35
N LEU A 260 11.40 -2.16 8.63
CA LEU A 260 11.96 -3.50 8.84
C LEU A 260 13.17 -3.79 7.94
N GLY A 261 13.37 -3.00 6.89
CA GLY A 261 14.49 -3.14 5.97
C GLY A 261 14.64 -1.91 5.08
N PRO A 262 15.82 -1.72 4.46
CA PRO A 262 16.92 -2.69 4.33
C PRO A 262 17.70 -2.96 5.62
N VAL A 263 18.28 -4.15 5.75
CA VAL A 263 19.13 -4.54 6.88
C VAL A 263 20.60 -4.37 6.54
N ARG A 264 21.28 -3.49 7.27
CA ARG A 264 22.70 -3.15 7.04
C ARG A 264 23.64 -4.01 7.87
N GLN A 265 24.85 -4.20 7.36
CA GLN A 265 25.99 -4.72 8.10
C GLN A 265 27.07 -3.66 8.26
N THR A 266 28.06 -3.91 9.11
CA THR A 266 29.26 -3.08 9.20
C THR A 266 30.41 -3.79 8.51
N ILE A 267 30.91 -3.19 7.41
CA ILE A 267 32.05 -3.69 6.63
C ILE A 267 33.11 -2.60 6.61
N ASN A 268 34.33 -2.93 7.09
CA ASN A 268 35.44 -1.96 7.21
C ASN A 268 35.04 -0.65 7.92
N GLY A 269 34.22 -0.76 8.98
CA GLY A 269 33.74 0.38 9.76
C GLY A 269 32.65 1.22 9.09
N LYS A 270 32.16 0.81 7.91
CA LYS A 270 31.07 1.50 7.18
C LYS A 270 29.80 0.67 7.17
N ALA A 271 28.67 1.35 7.23
CA ALA A 271 27.38 0.72 6.98
C ALA A 271 27.32 0.22 5.53
N ALA A 272 26.86 -1.01 5.33
CA ALA A 272 26.92 -1.66 4.04
C ALA A 272 25.73 -2.58 3.78
N LEU A 273 25.36 -2.72 2.51
CA LEU A 273 24.36 -3.68 2.05
C LEU A 273 25.03 -4.75 1.17
N PRO A 274 24.75 -6.04 1.38
CA PRO A 274 25.32 -7.08 0.53
C PRO A 274 24.79 -6.95 -0.90
N VAL A 275 25.66 -7.21 -1.87
CA VAL A 275 25.27 -7.39 -3.27
C VAL A 275 24.73 -8.81 -3.40
N PHE A 276 23.47 -8.92 -3.83
CA PHE A 276 22.88 -10.21 -4.19
C PHE A 276 23.37 -10.64 -5.58
N SER A 277 22.74 -11.63 -6.21
CA SER A 277 23.31 -12.26 -7.42
C SER A 277 23.65 -11.31 -8.57
N ASN A 278 22.85 -10.26 -8.78
CA ASN A 278 23.10 -9.21 -9.77
C ASN A 278 22.52 -7.86 -9.31
N LYS A 279 22.69 -6.81 -10.13
CA LYS A 279 22.13 -5.47 -9.86
C LYS A 279 20.62 -5.52 -9.58
N GLY A 280 19.86 -6.21 -10.43
CA GLY A 280 18.41 -6.36 -10.31
C GLY A 280 18.00 -6.98 -8.98
N LYS A 281 18.58 -8.13 -8.64
CA LYS A 281 18.29 -8.75 -7.34
C LYS A 281 18.71 -7.85 -6.18
N THR A 282 19.80 -7.11 -6.31
CA THR A 282 20.31 -6.21 -5.26
C THR A 282 19.38 -5.01 -5.04
N LYS A 283 18.95 -4.31 -6.10
CA LYS A 283 18.07 -3.15 -5.97
C LYS A 283 16.69 -3.53 -5.44
N ASN A 284 16.08 -4.58 -5.99
CA ASN A 284 14.78 -5.11 -5.57
C ASN A 284 14.85 -5.65 -4.13
N GLY A 285 15.90 -6.42 -3.83
CA GLY A 285 16.09 -7.10 -2.56
C GLY A 285 16.36 -6.16 -1.37
N HIS A 286 16.83 -4.94 -1.63
CA HIS A 286 16.95 -3.90 -0.63
C HIS A 286 15.81 -2.89 -0.73
N SER A 287 14.60 -3.34 -1.03
CA SER A 287 13.41 -2.50 -0.91
C SER A 287 13.24 -1.96 0.52
N VAL A 288 12.71 -0.74 0.66
CA VAL A 288 12.19 -0.28 1.96
C VAL A 288 11.01 -1.17 2.36
N ILE A 289 11.11 -1.79 3.54
CA ILE A 289 10.06 -2.66 4.08
C ILE A 289 9.34 -1.90 5.19
N LEU A 290 8.05 -1.64 5.01
CA LEU A 290 7.23 -0.94 5.99
C LEU A 290 6.28 -1.89 6.70
N LYS A 291 6.23 -1.82 8.04
CA LYS A 291 5.18 -2.45 8.84
C LYS A 291 4.30 -1.38 9.46
N LEU A 292 3.03 -1.37 9.10
CA LEU A 292 2.02 -0.52 9.71
C LEU A 292 1.38 -1.29 10.87
N THR A 293 1.22 -0.67 12.03
CA THR A 293 0.51 -1.22 13.18
C THR A 293 -0.50 -0.19 13.68
N PHE A 294 -1.79 -0.52 13.63
CA PHE A 294 -2.88 0.33 14.13
C PHE A 294 -3.89 -0.53 14.90
N GLY A 295 -3.98 -0.32 16.21
CA GLY A 295 -4.77 -1.18 17.09
C GLY A 295 -4.33 -2.64 17.02
N LYS A 296 -5.20 -3.51 16.52
CA LYS A 296 -4.95 -4.95 16.30
C LYS A 296 -4.55 -5.27 14.87
N VAL A 297 -4.70 -4.33 13.93
CA VAL A 297 -4.36 -4.56 12.52
C VAL A 297 -2.90 -4.22 12.26
N ARG A 298 -2.19 -5.17 11.65
CA ARG A 298 -0.84 -4.99 11.13
C ARG A 298 -0.85 -5.18 9.62
N MET A 299 -0.08 -4.37 8.90
CA MET A 299 0.08 -4.47 7.45
C MET A 299 1.55 -4.45 7.04
N LEU A 300 1.93 -5.19 6.00
CA LEU A 300 3.30 -5.22 5.47
C LEU A 300 3.34 -4.73 4.02
N LEU A 301 4.22 -3.77 3.74
CA LEU A 301 4.57 -3.32 2.39
C LEU A 301 6.03 -3.69 2.13
N GLY A 302 6.26 -4.72 1.31
CA GLY A 302 7.59 -5.30 1.07
C GLY A 302 8.37 -4.74 -0.12
N GLY A 303 7.71 -4.06 -1.06
CA GLY A 303 8.31 -3.76 -2.37
C GLY A 303 8.66 -5.05 -3.10
N ASP A 304 9.87 -5.14 -3.65
CA ASP A 304 10.27 -6.23 -4.54
C ASP A 304 11.26 -7.20 -3.90
N LEU A 305 11.04 -7.56 -2.63
CA LEU A 305 11.83 -8.62 -2.01
C LEU A 305 11.82 -9.87 -2.88
N ASN A 306 13.03 -10.42 -3.05
CA ASN A 306 13.30 -11.62 -3.83
C ASN A 306 13.94 -12.70 -2.96
N GLU A 307 14.09 -13.91 -3.48
CA GLU A 307 14.59 -15.05 -2.69
C GLU A 307 15.88 -14.74 -1.88
N PRO A 308 16.97 -14.19 -2.48
CA PRO A 308 18.16 -13.84 -1.70
C PRO A 308 17.91 -12.83 -0.57
N ALA A 309 17.03 -11.87 -0.80
CA ALA A 309 16.70 -10.86 0.19
C ALA A 309 15.85 -11.43 1.33
N GLU A 310 14.88 -12.29 0.99
CA GLU A 310 14.06 -12.98 1.98
C GLU A 310 14.89 -13.91 2.85
N ASP A 311 15.81 -14.68 2.27
CA ASP A 311 16.77 -15.49 3.03
C ASP A 311 17.63 -14.63 3.96
N TYR A 312 18.11 -13.49 3.45
CA TYR A 312 18.92 -12.56 4.21
C TYR A 312 18.14 -11.96 5.41
N LEU A 313 16.87 -11.61 5.20
CA LEU A 313 15.97 -11.14 6.26
C LEU A 313 15.66 -12.25 7.27
N LEU A 314 15.34 -13.47 6.80
CA LEU A 314 15.13 -14.63 7.67
C LEU A 314 16.37 -14.87 8.52
N GLN A 315 17.57 -14.84 7.93
CA GLN A 315 18.82 -15.00 8.66
C GLN A 315 19.00 -13.91 9.71
N HIS A 316 18.76 -12.64 9.36
CA HIS A 316 18.87 -11.54 10.31
C HIS A 316 17.90 -11.68 11.49
N TYR A 317 16.62 -11.89 11.20
CA TYR A 317 15.55 -11.87 12.22
C TYR A 317 15.41 -13.18 12.99
N SER A 318 15.97 -14.27 12.49
CA SER A 318 15.97 -15.57 13.19
C SER A 318 17.33 -15.99 13.72
N SER A 319 18.41 -15.29 13.35
CA SER A 319 19.80 -15.71 13.58
C SER A 319 20.10 -17.11 13.03
N THR A 320 19.45 -17.52 11.94
CA THR A 320 19.57 -18.86 11.35
C THR A 320 19.62 -18.79 9.83
N ASP A 321 20.64 -19.39 9.24
CA ASP A 321 20.82 -19.45 7.79
C ASP A 321 19.88 -20.51 7.18
N VAL A 322 18.64 -20.10 6.90
CA VAL A 322 17.60 -20.97 6.33
C VAL A 322 17.99 -21.45 4.93
N ALA A 323 18.68 -20.62 4.13
CA ALA A 323 19.18 -21.02 2.81
C ALA A 323 20.17 -22.18 2.91
N ALA A 324 21.14 -22.12 3.84
CA ALA A 324 22.07 -23.21 4.08
C ALA A 324 21.37 -24.49 4.55
N LEU A 325 20.35 -24.38 5.41
CA LEU A 325 19.55 -25.53 5.85
C LEU A 325 18.74 -26.17 4.70
N ARG A 326 18.18 -25.35 3.80
CA ARG A 326 17.52 -25.84 2.58
C ARG A 326 18.50 -26.60 1.68
N LEU A 327 19.72 -26.07 1.52
CA LEU A 327 20.77 -26.76 0.75
C LEU A 327 21.13 -28.10 1.40
N GLN A 328 21.28 -28.16 2.73
CA GLN A 328 21.54 -29.41 3.44
C GLN A 328 20.43 -30.44 3.21
N LEU A 329 19.15 -30.02 3.23
CA LEU A 329 18.02 -30.92 2.98
C LEU A 329 18.00 -31.54 1.58
N SER A 330 18.64 -30.90 0.60
CA SER A 330 18.74 -31.45 -0.76
C SER A 330 19.73 -32.63 -0.86
N ASN A 331 20.57 -32.84 0.17
CA ASN A 331 21.48 -33.98 0.23
C ASN A 331 20.71 -35.30 0.41
N GLN A 332 20.81 -36.17 -0.59
CA GLN A 332 20.10 -37.45 -0.61
C GLN A 332 20.60 -38.45 0.44
N ASN A 333 21.81 -38.26 0.99
CA ASN A 333 22.42 -39.17 1.97
C ASN A 333 21.96 -38.92 3.41
N LEU A 334 21.06 -37.96 3.65
CA LEU A 334 20.51 -37.72 4.98
C LEU A 334 19.47 -38.78 5.37
N THR A 335 19.60 -39.30 6.58
CA THR A 335 18.56 -40.11 7.24
C THR A 335 17.29 -39.30 7.50
N ASP A 336 16.15 -39.96 7.67
CA ASP A 336 14.89 -39.27 7.96
C ASP A 336 14.93 -38.47 9.27
N ALA A 337 15.62 -38.98 10.29
CA ALA A 337 15.84 -38.26 11.55
C ALA A 337 16.64 -36.96 11.33
N GLN A 338 17.68 -36.98 10.50
CA GLN A 338 18.44 -35.78 10.16
C GLN A 338 17.60 -34.78 9.37
N LYS A 339 16.81 -35.25 8.38
CA LYS A 339 15.89 -34.39 7.63
C LYS A 339 14.84 -33.75 8.55
N GLN A 340 14.31 -34.50 9.51
CA GLN A 340 13.35 -33.98 10.48
C GLN A 340 14.00 -32.92 11.39
N ALA A 341 15.22 -33.16 11.87
CA ALA A 341 15.94 -32.19 12.69
C ALA A 341 16.21 -30.87 11.94
N ILE A 342 16.58 -30.93 10.66
CA ILE A 342 16.78 -29.72 9.85
C ILE A 342 15.45 -29.00 9.59
N ARG A 343 14.38 -29.73 9.27
CA ARG A 343 13.03 -29.13 9.12
C ARG A 343 12.54 -28.46 10.40
N GLN A 344 12.88 -29.01 11.56
CA GLN A 344 12.58 -28.38 12.84
C GLN A 344 13.33 -27.06 12.99
N GLN A 345 14.64 -27.03 12.69
CA GLN A 345 15.42 -25.78 12.73
C GLN A 345 14.86 -24.71 11.80
N ILE A 346 14.44 -25.08 10.59
CA ILE A 346 13.75 -24.16 9.66
C ILE A 346 12.44 -23.66 10.27
N THR A 347 11.64 -24.55 10.86
CA THR A 347 10.37 -24.18 11.50
C THR A 347 10.57 -23.23 12.68
N ASP A 348 11.59 -23.46 13.50
CA ASP A 348 11.93 -22.58 14.63
C ASP A 348 12.43 -21.22 14.14
N ALA A 349 13.20 -21.19 13.06
CA ALA A 349 13.66 -19.95 12.42
C ALA A 349 12.48 -19.13 11.87
N ILE A 350 11.54 -19.77 11.18
CA ILE A 350 10.28 -19.16 10.73
C ILE A 350 9.50 -18.61 11.93
N GLY A 351 9.40 -19.36 13.03
CA GLY A 351 8.72 -18.90 14.25
C GLY A 351 9.33 -17.61 14.83
N ARG A 352 10.66 -17.52 14.87
CA ARG A 352 11.36 -16.30 15.29
C ARG A 352 11.14 -15.13 14.33
N ALA A 353 11.24 -15.36 13.03
CA ALA A 353 10.98 -14.33 12.03
C ALA A 353 9.51 -13.87 12.03
N ARG A 354 8.56 -14.79 12.27
CA ARG A 354 7.13 -14.51 12.36
C ARG A 354 6.79 -13.52 13.47
N ALA A 355 7.51 -13.54 14.59
CA ALA A 355 7.33 -12.55 15.66
C ALA A 355 7.52 -11.10 15.16
N VAL A 356 8.27 -10.91 14.07
CA VAL A 356 8.50 -9.62 13.43
C VAL A 356 7.58 -9.40 12.23
N PHE A 357 7.45 -10.39 11.35
CA PHE A 357 6.80 -10.22 10.05
C PHE A 357 5.31 -10.54 10.03
N GLU A 358 4.75 -11.15 11.08
CA GLU A 358 3.33 -11.50 11.07
C GLU A 358 2.46 -10.26 10.95
N VAL A 359 1.52 -10.31 10.00
CA VAL A 359 0.55 -9.26 9.69
C VAL A 359 -0.82 -9.82 9.34
N GLU A 360 -1.83 -8.96 9.33
CA GLU A 360 -3.19 -9.30 8.88
C GLU A 360 -3.31 -9.10 7.37
N VAL A 361 -2.70 -8.04 6.84
CA VAL A 361 -2.69 -7.73 5.41
C VAL A 361 -1.26 -7.59 4.90
N ALA A 362 -0.88 -8.36 3.89
CA ALA A 362 0.42 -8.21 3.24
C ALA A 362 0.25 -7.75 1.79
N LYS A 363 1.10 -6.83 1.35
CA LYS A 363 1.35 -6.63 -0.07
C LYS A 363 2.30 -7.72 -0.53
N SER A 364 1.90 -8.50 -1.54
CA SER A 364 2.79 -9.48 -2.17
C SER A 364 4.03 -8.76 -2.69
N CYS A 365 5.19 -9.36 -2.42
CA CYS A 365 6.45 -8.85 -2.94
C CYS A 365 6.52 -9.05 -4.45
N HIS A 366 7.21 -8.14 -5.14
CA HIS A 366 7.61 -8.27 -6.55
C HIS A 366 6.42 -8.60 -7.46
N HIS A 367 5.31 -7.91 -7.25
CA HIS A 367 4.05 -8.04 -7.99
C HIS A 367 3.44 -9.45 -8.03
N GLY A 368 3.87 -10.35 -7.14
CA GLY A 368 3.47 -11.76 -7.19
C GLY A 368 4.32 -12.63 -8.13
N SER A 369 5.59 -12.25 -8.32
CA SER A 369 6.63 -13.05 -8.98
C SER A 369 6.83 -14.42 -8.33
N ALA A 370 7.46 -15.35 -9.07
CA ALA A 370 7.90 -16.67 -8.59
C ALA A 370 9.19 -16.61 -7.75
N ASP A 371 9.76 -15.42 -7.63
CA ASP A 371 11.02 -15.14 -6.95
C ASP A 371 10.79 -14.86 -5.45
N PHE A 372 10.34 -15.88 -4.72
CA PHE A 372 10.05 -15.81 -3.29
C PHE A 372 10.38 -17.14 -2.61
N THR A 373 10.50 -17.12 -1.29
CA THR A 373 10.70 -18.29 -0.43
C THR A 373 9.41 -18.64 0.30
N SER A 374 9.10 -19.93 0.36
CA SER A 374 7.95 -20.42 1.14
C SER A 374 8.11 -20.12 2.64
N GLU A 375 9.36 -20.09 3.13
CA GLU A 375 9.69 -19.81 4.52
C GLU A 375 9.37 -18.37 4.93
N PHE A 376 9.66 -17.39 4.07
CA PHE A 376 9.29 -16.00 4.33
C PHE A 376 7.77 -15.80 4.26
N MET A 377 7.09 -16.41 3.29
CA MET A 377 5.62 -16.41 3.25
C MET A 377 5.00 -16.98 4.53
N ARG A 378 5.57 -18.06 5.08
CA ARG A 378 5.16 -18.62 6.38
C ARG A 378 5.51 -17.70 7.56
N ALA A 379 6.51 -16.83 7.45
CA ALA A 379 6.83 -15.84 8.47
C ALA A 379 5.86 -14.64 8.42
N ILE A 380 5.45 -14.19 7.23
CA ILE A 380 4.45 -13.13 7.04
C ILE A 380 3.06 -13.58 7.52
N ASN A 381 2.68 -14.83 7.21
CA ASN A 381 1.47 -15.48 7.73
C ASN A 381 0.19 -14.61 7.62
N PRO A 382 -0.14 -14.01 6.46
CA PRO A 382 -1.20 -13.01 6.35
C PRO A 382 -2.60 -13.65 6.32
N LEU A 383 -3.65 -12.88 6.64
CA LEU A 383 -5.06 -13.27 6.35
C LEU A 383 -5.46 -12.88 4.93
N ALA A 384 -4.94 -11.74 4.47
CA ALA A 384 -5.16 -11.23 3.13
C ALA A 384 -3.85 -10.81 2.47
N THR A 385 -3.70 -11.15 1.19
CA THR A 385 -2.61 -10.70 0.36
C THR A 385 -3.16 -9.82 -0.77
N VAL A 386 -2.64 -8.60 -0.90
CA VAL A 386 -2.89 -7.71 -2.03
C VAL A 386 -1.74 -7.86 -3.02
N ILE A 387 -2.03 -8.04 -4.29
CA ILE A 387 -1.06 -8.12 -5.38
C ILE A 387 -1.26 -6.88 -6.26
N SER A 388 -0.27 -6.01 -6.33
CA SER A 388 -0.26 -4.94 -7.34
C SER A 388 0.48 -5.50 -8.54
N SER A 389 -0.26 -5.63 -9.64
CA SER A 389 0.21 -6.13 -10.92
C SER A 389 -0.54 -5.37 -12.04
N GLY A 390 0.02 -5.36 -13.25
CA GLY A 390 -0.61 -4.82 -14.47
C GLY A 390 -0.34 -5.67 -15.73
N ASP A 391 -1.01 -5.34 -16.83
CA ASP A 391 -0.95 -6.10 -18.10
C ASP A 391 0.25 -5.72 -19.01
N ASP A 392 1.18 -4.82 -18.61
CA ASP A 392 2.28 -4.48 -19.53
C ASP A 392 3.32 -5.63 -19.58
N GLU A 393 3.37 -6.34 -20.69
CA GLU A 393 4.38 -7.37 -20.98
C GLU A 393 5.82 -6.82 -20.79
N PRO A 394 6.78 -7.62 -20.25
CA PRO A 394 6.87 -9.08 -20.43
C PRO A 394 6.66 -9.95 -19.18
N HIS A 395 6.37 -9.37 -18.01
CA HIS A 395 6.30 -10.11 -16.76
C HIS A 395 4.86 -10.60 -16.50
N VAL A 396 4.63 -11.90 -16.69
CA VAL A 396 3.31 -12.53 -16.46
C VAL A 396 3.14 -12.78 -14.96
N HIS A 397 2.81 -11.73 -14.20
CA HIS A 397 2.48 -11.78 -12.78
C HIS A 397 0.97 -11.58 -12.56
N PRO A 398 0.38 -12.11 -11.47
CA PRO A 398 0.98 -13.02 -10.50
C PRO A 398 1.25 -14.43 -11.05
N ARG A 399 2.21 -15.15 -10.45
CA ARG A 399 2.59 -16.51 -10.86
C ARG A 399 1.77 -17.60 -10.15
N PRO A 400 1.52 -18.76 -10.80
CA PRO A 400 0.70 -19.83 -10.21
C PRO A 400 1.25 -20.41 -8.90
N ASP A 401 2.58 -20.54 -8.79
CA ASP A 401 3.27 -21.01 -7.59
C ASP A 401 3.19 -20.01 -6.44
N THR A 402 3.26 -18.70 -6.73
CA THR A 402 3.00 -17.64 -5.74
C THR A 402 1.58 -17.72 -5.20
N LEU A 403 0.59 -17.79 -6.08
CA LEU A 403 -0.83 -17.91 -5.71
C LEU A 403 -1.09 -19.16 -4.86
N GLY A 404 -0.53 -20.31 -5.29
CA GLY A 404 -0.64 -21.57 -4.55
C GLY A 404 0.03 -21.52 -3.17
N THR A 405 1.18 -20.85 -3.07
CA THR A 405 1.89 -20.67 -1.80
C THR A 405 1.12 -19.76 -0.85
N ILE A 406 0.59 -18.64 -1.34
CA ILE A 406 -0.28 -17.75 -0.55
C ILE A 406 -1.48 -18.55 -0.02
N GLY A 407 -2.19 -19.27 -0.90
CA GLY A 407 -3.32 -20.10 -0.49
C GLY A 407 -2.96 -21.14 0.59
N LYS A 408 -1.77 -21.75 0.50
CA LYS A 408 -1.30 -22.79 1.42
C LYS A 408 -0.79 -22.26 2.77
N HIS A 409 -0.25 -21.04 2.82
CA HIS A 409 0.52 -20.55 3.97
C HIS A 409 -0.06 -19.28 4.64
N SER A 410 -1.13 -18.72 4.10
CA SER A 410 -1.94 -17.70 4.79
C SER A 410 -2.80 -18.30 5.92
N ARG A 411 -3.25 -17.43 6.83
CA ARG A 411 -4.16 -17.76 7.93
C ARG A 411 -5.62 -17.68 7.50
N GLY A 412 -6.48 -18.25 8.34
CA GLY A 412 -7.94 -18.23 8.19
C GLY A 412 -8.44 -19.39 7.32
N GLU A 413 -9.73 -19.70 7.45
CA GLU A 413 -10.37 -20.75 6.63
C GLU A 413 -10.41 -20.39 5.13
N ARG A 414 -10.44 -19.08 4.84
CA ARG A 414 -10.44 -18.52 3.48
C ARG A 414 -9.37 -17.43 3.37
N SER A 415 -8.20 -17.83 2.89
CA SER A 415 -7.12 -16.91 2.52
C SER A 415 -7.61 -15.96 1.42
N LEU A 416 -7.52 -14.65 1.65
CA LEU A 416 -7.91 -13.67 0.63
C LEU A 416 -6.73 -13.30 -0.26
N ILE A 417 -6.98 -13.30 -1.56
CA ILE A 417 -6.04 -12.82 -2.56
C ILE A 417 -6.76 -11.75 -3.38
N PHE A 418 -6.27 -10.52 -3.30
CA PHE A 418 -6.73 -9.41 -4.13
C PHE A 418 -5.66 -9.09 -5.16
N SER A 419 -6.06 -8.72 -6.37
CA SER A 419 -5.16 -8.26 -7.42
C SER A 419 -5.71 -6.99 -8.07
N THR A 420 -4.86 -5.99 -8.27
CA THR A 420 -5.25 -4.74 -8.98
C THR A 420 -5.69 -5.04 -10.43
N GLU A 421 -5.09 -6.04 -11.08
CA GLU A 421 -5.52 -6.55 -12.38
C GLU A 421 -6.88 -7.26 -12.36
N LEU A 422 -7.13 -8.11 -11.36
CA LEU A 422 -8.43 -8.77 -11.26
C LEU A 422 -9.52 -7.75 -10.94
N ALA A 423 -9.25 -6.82 -10.01
CA ALA A 423 -10.17 -5.77 -9.59
C ALA A 423 -10.53 -4.77 -10.71
N ARG A 424 -9.76 -4.72 -11.80
CA ARG A 424 -10.10 -3.92 -12.99
C ARG A 424 -10.80 -4.72 -14.08
N SER A 425 -10.75 -6.04 -14.06
CA SER A 425 -11.30 -6.93 -15.08
C SER A 425 -12.83 -6.91 -15.10
N SER A 426 -13.40 -5.93 -15.81
CA SER A 426 -14.84 -5.77 -15.98
C SER A 426 -15.18 -5.32 -17.39
N LYS A 427 -16.39 -5.65 -17.86
CA LYS A 427 -16.87 -5.23 -19.18
C LYS A 427 -16.86 -3.69 -19.33
N GLU A 428 -17.32 -2.98 -18.31
CA GLU A 428 -17.33 -1.51 -18.29
C GLU A 428 -15.89 -0.95 -18.36
N PHE A 429 -14.90 -1.59 -17.73
CA PHE A 429 -13.49 -1.21 -17.89
C PHE A 429 -13.03 -1.35 -19.34
N VAL A 430 -13.27 -2.49 -20.00
CA VAL A 430 -12.82 -2.71 -21.40
C VAL A 430 -13.44 -1.68 -22.36
N GLU A 431 -14.70 -1.34 -22.17
CA GLU A 431 -15.39 -0.33 -22.98
C GLU A 431 -14.86 1.10 -22.75
N ILE A 432 -14.43 1.42 -21.52
CA ILE A 432 -13.89 2.73 -21.16
C ILE A 432 -12.41 2.85 -21.56
N ALA A 433 -11.61 1.79 -21.35
CA ALA A 433 -10.17 1.77 -21.61
C ALA A 433 -9.86 2.03 -23.09
N ASN A 434 -10.73 1.58 -24.00
CA ASN A 434 -10.62 1.86 -25.44
C ASN A 434 -10.88 3.33 -25.82
N ARG A 435 -11.36 4.18 -24.89
CA ARG A 435 -11.61 5.60 -25.13
C ARG A 435 -10.35 6.40 -24.78
N ASN A 436 -9.78 7.09 -25.76
CA ASN A 436 -8.59 7.90 -25.56
C ASN A 436 -8.90 9.32 -25.04
N SER A 437 -9.71 9.44 -23.98
CA SER A 437 -9.97 10.73 -23.31
C SER A 437 -9.35 10.74 -21.92
N ASP A 438 -8.89 11.92 -21.46
CA ASP A 438 -8.31 12.05 -20.11
C ASP A 438 -9.30 11.64 -19.01
N GLN A 439 -10.58 11.91 -19.23
CA GLN A 439 -11.64 11.54 -18.30
C GLN A 439 -11.87 10.03 -18.25
N ALA A 440 -11.71 9.32 -19.37
CA ALA A 440 -11.77 7.87 -19.41
C ALA A 440 -10.57 7.27 -18.66
N LYS A 441 -9.34 7.72 -18.96
CA LYS A 441 -8.12 7.27 -18.27
C LYS A 441 -8.17 7.51 -16.76
N GLU A 442 -8.64 8.68 -16.34
CA GLU A 442 -8.79 8.98 -14.91
C GLU A 442 -9.86 8.08 -14.26
N ARG A 443 -10.99 7.83 -14.93
CA ARG A 443 -12.02 6.92 -14.43
C ARG A 443 -11.50 5.49 -14.33
N THR A 444 -10.68 5.04 -15.28
CA THR A 444 -10.07 3.73 -15.28
C THR A 444 -9.28 3.49 -13.99
N VAL A 445 -8.38 4.40 -13.63
CA VAL A 445 -7.54 4.26 -12.43
C VAL A 445 -8.31 4.43 -11.11
N THR A 446 -9.35 5.27 -11.11
CA THR A 446 -10.01 5.72 -9.86
C THR A 446 -11.20 4.87 -9.44
N VAL A 447 -11.75 4.12 -10.39
CA VAL A 447 -12.93 3.28 -10.19
C VAL A 447 -12.57 1.81 -10.28
N TYR A 448 -11.57 1.45 -11.09
CA TYR A 448 -11.18 0.06 -11.34
C TYR A 448 -9.76 -0.19 -10.88
N GLY A 449 -9.50 -1.44 -10.49
CA GLY A 449 -8.17 -1.87 -10.08
C GLY A 449 -7.69 -1.29 -8.75
N MET A 450 -8.52 -0.50 -8.05
CA MET A 450 -8.21 0.01 -6.72
C MET A 450 -8.70 -0.96 -5.64
N ILE A 451 -7.80 -1.36 -4.76
CA ILE A 451 -8.10 -2.17 -3.57
C ILE A 451 -7.97 -1.26 -2.33
N ASN A 452 -9.06 -1.13 -1.58
CA ASN A 452 -9.17 -0.25 -0.43
C ASN A 452 -9.10 -1.08 0.84
N VAL A 453 -8.06 -0.91 1.64
CA VAL A 453 -7.94 -1.50 2.97
C VAL A 453 -8.23 -0.42 4.00
N ARG A 454 -9.22 -0.60 4.87
CA ARG A 454 -9.65 0.43 5.82
C ARG A 454 -9.94 -0.12 7.20
N THR A 455 -9.48 0.55 8.25
CA THR A 455 -9.60 0.03 9.61
C THR A 455 -9.57 1.08 10.71
N ASP A 456 -10.38 0.88 11.75
CA ASP A 456 -10.34 1.61 13.03
C ASP A 456 -9.43 0.96 14.09
N GLY A 457 -8.71 -0.11 13.71
CA GLY A 457 -7.85 -0.89 14.59
C GLY A 457 -8.51 -2.12 15.24
N GLU A 458 -9.83 -2.27 15.20
CA GLU A 458 -10.52 -3.51 15.63
C GLU A 458 -11.37 -4.12 14.51
N LYS A 459 -11.83 -3.30 13.57
CA LYS A 459 -12.59 -3.71 12.40
C LYS A 459 -11.80 -3.35 11.15
N LEU A 460 -11.81 -4.24 10.18
CA LEU A 460 -11.08 -4.13 8.94
C LEU A 460 -12.03 -4.45 7.79
N ILE A 461 -12.01 -3.61 6.76
CA ILE A 461 -12.57 -3.97 5.46
C ILE A 461 -11.46 -4.01 4.40
N ILE A 462 -11.61 -4.92 3.45
CA ILE A 462 -10.89 -4.88 2.18
C ILE A 462 -11.94 -4.82 1.07
N ALA A 463 -11.89 -3.77 0.26
CA ALA A 463 -12.93 -3.47 -0.70
C ALA A 463 -12.39 -3.15 -2.10
N GLN A 464 -13.07 -3.70 -3.10
CA GLN A 464 -12.85 -3.45 -4.52
C GLN A 464 -14.19 -3.15 -5.21
N LYS A 465 -14.16 -2.72 -6.46
CA LYS A 465 -15.42 -2.48 -7.19
C LYS A 465 -16.11 -3.81 -7.47
N LEU A 466 -17.44 -3.84 -7.31
CA LEU A 466 -18.25 -4.99 -7.73
C LEU A 466 -18.12 -5.24 -9.24
N GLU A 467 -17.97 -6.51 -9.62
CA GLU A 467 -17.77 -6.95 -11.01
C GLU A 467 -18.99 -6.69 -11.93
N GLN A 468 -20.17 -6.48 -11.34
CA GLN A 468 -21.41 -6.25 -12.07
C GLN A 468 -21.65 -4.76 -12.34
N GLU A 469 -22.30 -4.45 -13.47
CA GLU A 469 -22.78 -3.09 -13.78
C GLU A 469 -23.74 -2.60 -12.70
N ALA A 470 -23.22 -1.82 -11.75
CA ALA A 470 -24.03 -1.18 -10.73
C ALA A 470 -24.23 0.29 -11.09
N THR A 471 -25.48 0.67 -11.38
CA THR A 471 -25.89 2.06 -11.66
C THR A 471 -25.53 3.08 -10.58
N ARG A 472 -25.03 2.64 -9.42
CA ARG A 472 -24.83 3.45 -8.21
C ARG A 472 -23.48 3.21 -7.49
N GLY A 473 -22.53 2.51 -8.12
CA GLY A 473 -21.14 2.39 -7.64
C GLY A 473 -20.98 1.50 -6.40
N SER A 474 -21.49 0.28 -6.46
CA SER A 474 -21.40 -0.71 -5.39
C SER A 474 -19.97 -1.25 -5.21
N TRP A 475 -19.64 -1.65 -3.99
CA TRP A 475 -18.35 -2.22 -3.59
C TRP A 475 -18.53 -3.68 -3.20
N ASP A 476 -17.59 -4.50 -3.62
CA ASP A 476 -17.37 -5.83 -3.05
C ASP A 476 -16.54 -5.64 -1.78
N ILE A 477 -17.06 -6.03 -0.63
CA ILE A 477 -16.50 -5.72 0.68
C ILE A 477 -16.28 -7.02 1.43
N HIS A 478 -15.02 -7.30 1.78
CA HIS A 478 -14.65 -8.34 2.71
C HIS A 478 -14.47 -7.75 4.10
N GLU A 479 -15.24 -8.29 5.04
CA GLU A 479 -15.33 -7.84 6.42
C GLU A 479 -14.49 -8.73 7.33
N LEU A 480 -13.64 -8.12 8.16
CA LEU A 480 -12.85 -8.79 9.18
C LEU A 480 -13.03 -8.06 10.51
N ILE A 481 -13.30 -8.81 11.58
CA ILE A 481 -13.52 -8.27 12.93
C ILE A 481 -12.59 -8.98 13.90
N TRP A 482 -11.96 -8.21 14.78
CA TRP A 482 -11.14 -8.75 15.85
C TRP A 482 -11.99 -9.55 16.85
N ASN A 483 -11.74 -10.85 16.97
CA ASN A 483 -12.34 -11.70 17.98
C ASN A 483 -11.47 -11.70 19.25
N ARG A 484 -12.03 -11.15 20.33
CA ARG A 484 -11.33 -11.01 21.62
C ARG A 484 -11.10 -12.34 22.34
N ASN A 485 -11.86 -13.39 22.01
CA ASN A 485 -11.74 -14.71 22.62
C ASN A 485 -10.60 -15.52 21.99
N THR A 486 -10.45 -15.44 20.66
CA THR A 486 -9.41 -16.16 19.91
C THR A 486 -8.13 -15.35 19.78
N GLY A 487 -8.22 -14.02 19.84
CA GLY A 487 -7.08 -13.14 19.60
C GLY A 487 -6.68 -13.09 18.13
N GLU A 488 -7.62 -13.34 17.21
CA GLU A 488 -7.42 -13.28 15.77
C GLU A 488 -8.57 -12.50 15.10
N PHE A 489 -8.35 -12.08 13.84
CA PHE A 489 -9.42 -11.55 13.02
C PHE A 489 -10.20 -12.69 12.38
N GLU A 490 -11.53 -12.57 12.38
CA GLU A 490 -12.44 -13.56 11.83
C GLU A 490 -13.43 -12.91 10.86
N TYR A 491 -14.01 -13.74 10.01
CA TYR A 491 -15.14 -13.34 9.18
C TYR A 491 -16.43 -13.31 10.02
N PRO A 492 -17.22 -12.22 9.95
CA PRO A 492 -18.58 -12.26 10.42
C PRO A 492 -19.42 -13.10 9.44
N PHE A 493 -19.67 -14.36 9.77
CA PHE A 493 -20.60 -15.21 9.02
C PHE A 493 -22.06 -14.90 9.36
#